data_AF-A0AAD5UJT8-F1
#
_entry.id   AF-A0AAD5UJT8-F1
#
_cell.length_a   1.000
_cell.length_b   1.000
_cell.length_c   1.000
_cell.angle_alpha   90.00
_cell.angle_beta   90.00
_cell.angle_gamma   90.00
#
_symmetry.space_group_name_H-M   'P 1'
#
loop_
_entity.id
_entity.type
_entity.pdbx_description
1 polymer ?
#
loop_
_entity_poly.entity_id
_entity_poly.type
_entity_poly.pdbx_seq_one_letter_code
_entity_poly.pdbx_strand_id
1 'polypeptide(L)'
;MSTLFHSTLSRKTRQDLKRRFLVHGLLIVVLLYLVFYRRAPAGQSPVKKVGTIISDTDKAVLADYHPTDISVLGEHLRLFKKYHDMNHTNQTPEFYHFKGLLDEKLFNWIQPSYLSTIDFQNSFQGTGIVLCVYDAYAKLAVSTMQMIRKVHKCNIPFEVFYIGNGDLSEENQKWAIKPFAMLASSFENAMLIDADVVFLQSPELLFSSKLYLENKALFYHDRSLFKAKQATLDWVRNILPKPLAPNVNNLRIFNEKTAHEMESGVVLINKKERFVGLLAVSILNGQIYRQQSYEHFHGDKETFWTAFEAVHESYAFSPHLPGITGVASQSEGETEICGMQLLHLDETKTPMWINGGLAQSKYDDDSPLVDLKDWMSEPGKWKLKPGNQACLYNSEEPMKFSIELLDIIQKSGELYLEIRKSY
;
A
#
# COMPACT_ATOMS: atom_id res chain seq x y z
N MET A 1 -34.21 -8.11 -26.99
CA MET A 1 -35.38 -7.31 -26.56
C MET A 1 -34.88 -6.05 -25.86
N SER A 2 -34.74 -4.94 -26.57
CA SER A 2 -35.01 -3.61 -26.03
C SER A 2 -35.27 -2.68 -27.22
N THR A 3 -36.50 -2.20 -27.31
CA THR A 3 -36.99 -1.34 -28.37
C THR A 3 -37.40 -0.01 -27.75
N LEU A 4 -37.00 1.08 -28.42
CA LEU A 4 -37.70 2.37 -28.52
C LEU A 4 -37.94 3.20 -27.25
N PHE A 5 -37.24 4.34 -27.16
CA PHE A 5 -37.89 5.67 -27.06
C PHE A 5 -36.90 6.76 -27.50
N HIS A 6 -37.04 7.21 -28.75
CA HIS A 6 -36.46 8.47 -29.23
C HIS A 6 -37.46 9.59 -28.97
N SER A 7 -37.07 10.64 -28.24
CA SER A 7 -37.79 11.92 -28.22
C SER A 7 -37.01 12.96 -29.02
N THR A 8 -37.62 13.42 -30.11
CA THR A 8 -37.09 14.40 -31.06
C THR A 8 -37.38 15.83 -30.57
N LEU A 9 -36.50 16.38 -29.74
CA LEU A 9 -36.43 17.82 -29.51
C LEU A 9 -35.87 18.53 -30.75
N SER A 10 -36.65 19.44 -31.34
CA SER A 10 -36.29 20.19 -32.54
C SER A 10 -34.98 20.97 -32.35
N ARG A 11 -34.21 21.10 -33.44
CA ARG A 11 -32.89 21.78 -33.45
C ARG A 11 -32.97 23.24 -32.96
N LYS A 12 -34.11 23.90 -33.16
CA LYS A 12 -34.40 25.28 -32.72
C LYS A 12 -34.55 25.35 -31.19
N THR A 13 -35.22 24.36 -30.58
CA THR A 13 -35.44 24.27 -29.13
C THR A 13 -34.14 24.00 -28.35
N ARG A 14 -33.19 23.23 -28.91
CA ARG A 14 -31.87 23.01 -28.28
C ARG A 14 -30.98 24.26 -28.30
N GLN A 15 -31.06 25.09 -29.33
CA GLN A 15 -30.29 26.35 -29.40
C GLN A 15 -30.84 27.40 -28.43
N ASP A 16 -32.16 27.49 -28.27
CA ASP A 16 -32.79 28.41 -27.30
C ASP A 16 -32.52 27.99 -25.84
N LEU A 17 -32.52 26.69 -25.53
CA LEU A 17 -32.14 26.18 -24.20
C LEU A 17 -30.65 26.44 -23.88
N LYS A 18 -29.73 26.24 -24.84
CA LYS A 18 -28.31 26.57 -24.65
C LYS A 18 -28.06 28.07 -24.46
N ARG A 19 -28.76 28.94 -25.20
CA ARG A 19 -28.67 30.41 -25.03
C ARG A 19 -29.25 30.87 -23.69
N ARG A 20 -30.38 30.31 -23.23
CA ARG A 20 -30.97 30.66 -21.92
C ARG A 20 -30.10 30.19 -20.76
N PHE A 21 -29.50 29.00 -20.83
CA PHE A 21 -28.55 28.52 -19.81
C PHE A 21 -27.24 29.30 -19.78
N LEU A 22 -26.68 29.71 -20.94
CA LEU A 22 -25.48 30.55 -20.95
C LEU A 22 -25.76 31.93 -20.35
N VAL A 23 -26.89 32.56 -20.70
CA VAL A 23 -27.21 33.92 -20.22
C VAL A 23 -27.58 33.91 -18.74
N HIS A 24 -28.36 32.93 -18.26
CA HIS A 24 -28.70 32.83 -16.83
C HIS A 24 -27.53 32.32 -15.99
N GLY A 25 -26.71 31.40 -16.51
CA GLY A 25 -25.50 30.93 -15.83
C GLY A 25 -24.44 32.03 -15.67
N LEU A 26 -24.21 32.85 -16.70
CA LEU A 26 -23.30 34.00 -16.61
C LEU A 26 -23.83 35.07 -15.65
N LEU A 27 -25.16 35.34 -15.66
CA LEU A 27 -25.78 36.29 -14.74
C LEU A 27 -25.70 35.83 -13.28
N ILE A 28 -25.86 34.52 -13.02
CA ILE A 28 -25.73 33.97 -11.66
C ILE A 28 -24.27 34.02 -11.19
N VAL A 29 -23.29 33.73 -12.05
CA VAL A 29 -21.86 33.85 -11.71
C VAL A 29 -21.47 35.32 -11.47
N VAL A 30 -21.96 36.25 -12.28
CA VAL A 30 -21.71 37.70 -12.10
C VAL A 30 -22.43 38.26 -10.88
N LEU A 31 -23.65 37.80 -10.57
CA LEU A 31 -24.39 38.19 -9.37
C LEU A 31 -23.76 37.60 -8.10
N LEU A 32 -23.31 36.35 -8.12
CA LEU A 32 -22.56 35.77 -6.99
C LEU A 32 -21.22 36.51 -6.80
N TYR A 33 -20.52 36.84 -7.88
CA TYR A 33 -19.31 37.67 -7.80
C TYR A 33 -19.62 39.04 -7.21
N LEU A 34 -20.70 39.73 -7.62
CA LEU A 34 -21.06 41.05 -7.10
C LEU A 34 -21.64 41.04 -5.68
N VAL A 35 -22.28 39.94 -5.25
CA VAL A 35 -22.83 39.77 -3.90
C VAL A 35 -21.74 39.39 -2.91
N PHE A 36 -20.75 38.56 -3.29
CA PHE A 36 -19.62 38.23 -2.42
C PHE A 36 -18.52 39.31 -2.40
N TYR A 37 -18.43 40.18 -3.41
CA TYR A 37 -17.41 41.25 -3.47
C TYR A 37 -17.85 42.60 -2.89
N ARG A 38 -19.09 42.73 -2.39
CA ARG A 38 -19.55 43.96 -1.72
C ARG A 38 -19.51 43.83 -0.20
N ARG A 39 -18.56 44.57 0.38
CA ARG A 39 -18.28 44.84 1.81
C ARG A 39 -17.39 43.83 2.54
N ALA A 40 -16.10 43.88 2.22
CA ALA A 40 -15.09 43.82 3.28
C ALA A 40 -15.15 45.15 4.08
N PRO A 41 -15.13 45.14 5.43
CA PRO A 41 -15.05 46.36 6.21
C PRO A 41 -13.74 47.09 5.89
N ALA A 42 -13.83 48.35 5.49
CA ALA A 42 -12.67 49.24 5.35
C ALA A 42 -12.05 49.43 6.74
N GLY A 43 -10.91 48.77 6.98
CA GLY A 43 -10.24 48.82 8.28
C GLY A 43 -9.21 47.72 8.57
N GLN A 44 -9.03 46.74 7.69
CA GLN A 44 -7.90 45.81 7.78
C GLN A 44 -6.86 46.18 6.73
N SER A 45 -5.64 46.48 7.18
CA SER A 45 -4.45 46.54 6.34
C SER A 45 -4.44 45.35 5.37
N PRO A 46 -4.04 45.52 4.10
CA PRO A 46 -3.95 44.39 3.19
C PRO A 46 -3.03 43.37 3.83
N VAL A 47 -3.57 42.19 4.15
CA VAL A 47 -2.75 41.04 4.54
C VAL A 47 -1.76 40.89 3.39
N LYS A 48 -0.48 41.22 3.63
CA LYS A 48 0.58 40.99 2.65
C LYS A 48 0.47 39.51 2.28
N LYS A 49 0.10 39.21 1.03
CA LYS A 49 0.22 37.86 0.48
C LYS A 49 1.72 37.56 0.44
N VAL A 50 2.24 37.01 1.52
CA VAL A 50 3.57 36.40 1.53
C VAL A 50 3.37 35.01 0.94
N GLY A 51 3.11 34.95 -0.36
CA GLY A 51 3.03 33.68 -1.07
C GLY A 51 4.42 33.07 -1.18
N THR A 52 4.46 31.74 -1.27
CA THR A 52 5.70 31.00 -1.45
C THR A 52 6.42 31.47 -2.71
N ILE A 53 7.72 31.75 -2.58
CA ILE A 53 8.61 32.04 -3.72
C ILE A 53 9.16 30.71 -4.24
N ILE A 54 8.96 30.44 -5.54
CA ILE A 54 9.51 29.26 -6.21
C ILE A 54 10.95 29.57 -6.59
N SER A 55 11.90 28.76 -6.10
CA SER A 55 13.33 28.96 -6.39
C SER A 55 13.67 28.58 -7.84
N ASP A 56 14.75 29.18 -8.37
CA ASP A 56 15.27 28.78 -9.69
C ASP A 56 15.74 27.32 -9.71
N THR A 57 16.24 26.82 -8.56
CA THR A 57 16.59 25.40 -8.39
C THR A 57 15.37 24.50 -8.56
N ASP A 58 14.24 24.82 -7.93
CA ASP A 58 13.01 24.03 -8.05
C ASP A 58 12.49 24.04 -9.50
N LYS A 59 12.59 25.18 -10.18
CA LYS A 59 12.25 25.31 -11.61
C LYS A 59 13.16 24.45 -12.49
N ALA A 60 14.46 24.42 -12.20
CA ALA A 60 15.43 23.60 -12.92
C ALA A 60 15.16 22.10 -12.74
N VAL A 61 14.87 21.66 -11.50
CA VAL A 61 14.49 20.27 -11.23
C VAL A 61 13.25 19.89 -12.05
N LEU A 62 12.18 20.69 -12.02
CA LEU A 62 10.98 20.40 -12.81
C LEU A 62 11.25 20.34 -14.34
N ALA A 63 12.18 21.16 -14.83
CA ALA A 63 12.55 21.22 -16.23
C ALA A 63 13.33 19.98 -16.70
N ASP A 64 14.08 19.33 -15.81
CA ASP A 64 14.84 18.09 -16.05
C ASP A 64 13.99 16.81 -15.94
N TYR A 65 12.67 16.95 -15.83
CA TYR A 65 11.76 15.81 -15.73
C TYR A 65 11.84 14.90 -16.96
N HIS A 66 12.24 13.65 -16.71
CA HIS A 66 12.24 12.59 -17.71
C HIS A 66 11.47 11.36 -17.18
N PRO A 67 10.31 11.01 -17.77
CA PRO A 67 9.38 10.05 -17.17
C PRO A 67 9.92 8.63 -17.04
N THR A 68 10.96 8.25 -17.78
CA THR A 68 11.54 6.90 -17.72
C THR A 68 12.90 6.85 -17.02
N ASP A 69 13.44 8.01 -16.60
CA ASP A 69 14.73 8.07 -15.94
C ASP A 69 14.55 7.91 -14.44
N ILE A 70 15.02 6.78 -13.92
CA ILE A 70 14.92 6.46 -12.50
C ILE A 70 15.85 7.32 -11.63
N SER A 71 16.96 7.81 -12.19
CA SER A 71 18.00 8.53 -11.45
C SER A 71 17.55 9.92 -10.97
N VAL A 72 16.58 10.52 -11.69
CA VAL A 72 15.98 11.80 -11.33
C VAL A 72 14.63 11.66 -10.64
N LEU A 73 14.00 10.47 -10.66
CA LEU A 73 12.65 10.26 -10.12
C LEU A 73 12.54 10.69 -8.65
N GLY A 74 13.51 10.28 -7.81
CA GLY A 74 13.48 10.60 -6.38
C GLY A 74 13.47 12.12 -6.11
N GLU A 75 14.22 12.90 -6.89
CA GLU A 75 14.26 14.36 -6.74
C GLU A 75 12.93 15.01 -7.14
N HIS A 76 12.32 14.55 -8.23
CA HIS A 76 11.00 15.01 -8.67
C HIS A 76 9.90 14.69 -7.65
N LEU A 77 9.92 13.50 -7.04
CA LEU A 77 8.96 13.11 -6.01
C LEU A 77 9.11 13.97 -4.74
N ARG A 78 10.35 14.27 -4.33
CA ARG A 78 10.61 15.19 -3.21
C ARG A 78 10.19 16.62 -3.51
N LEU A 79 10.43 17.09 -4.74
CA LEU A 79 9.96 18.40 -5.19
C LEU A 79 8.43 18.46 -5.14
N PHE A 80 7.75 17.43 -5.65
CA PHE A 80 6.30 17.32 -5.52
C PHE A 80 5.86 17.39 -4.07
N LYS A 81 6.44 16.55 -3.20
CA LYS A 81 6.12 16.54 -1.76
C LYS A 81 6.29 17.91 -1.12
N LYS A 82 7.42 18.59 -1.39
CA LYS A 82 7.72 19.93 -0.87
C LYS A 82 6.57 20.90 -1.11
N TYR A 83 6.02 20.94 -2.32
CA TYR A 83 4.91 21.85 -2.66
C TYR A 83 3.54 21.29 -2.27
N HIS A 84 3.41 19.98 -2.14
CA HIS A 84 2.20 19.30 -1.68
C HIS A 84 1.94 19.56 -0.20
N ASP A 85 2.98 19.51 0.64
CA ASP A 85 2.89 19.69 2.10
C ASP A 85 2.81 21.17 2.52
N MET A 86 3.03 22.13 1.60
CA MET A 86 2.93 23.55 1.89
C MET A 86 1.49 23.98 2.22
N ASN A 87 1.36 25.05 3.01
CA ASN A 87 0.05 25.65 3.25
C ASN A 87 -0.52 26.24 1.95
N HIS A 88 -1.66 25.72 1.50
CA HIS A 88 -2.33 26.14 0.27
C HIS A 88 -3.23 27.37 0.45
N THR A 89 -3.33 27.96 1.64
CA THR A 89 -4.15 29.16 1.87
C THR A 89 -3.41 30.45 1.50
N ASN A 90 -4.10 31.39 0.85
CA ASN A 90 -3.57 32.71 0.45
C ASN A 90 -2.32 32.69 -0.45
N GLN A 91 -2.12 31.61 -1.23
CA GLN A 91 -0.97 31.48 -2.13
C GLN A 91 -1.09 32.33 -3.41
N THR A 92 0.03 32.49 -4.12
CA THR A 92 0.11 33.24 -5.38
C THR A 92 -0.39 32.41 -6.56
N PRO A 93 -0.85 33.04 -7.66
CA PRO A 93 -1.14 32.32 -8.91
C PRO A 93 0.05 31.52 -9.45
N GLU A 94 1.28 32.03 -9.27
CA GLU A 94 2.51 31.33 -9.67
C GLU A 94 2.68 30.01 -8.92
N PHE A 95 2.41 30.00 -7.61
CA PHE A 95 2.45 28.78 -6.79
C PHE A 95 1.49 27.71 -7.31
N TYR A 96 0.22 28.06 -7.55
CA TYR A 96 -0.76 27.10 -8.05
C TYR A 96 -0.45 26.62 -9.46
N HIS A 97 0.11 27.49 -10.33
CA HIS A 97 0.57 27.08 -11.64
C HIS A 97 1.70 26.06 -11.55
N PHE A 98 2.71 26.33 -10.71
CA PHE A 98 3.84 25.42 -10.51
C PHE A 98 3.42 24.08 -9.90
N LYS A 99 2.54 24.08 -8.89
CA LYS A 99 1.95 22.85 -8.33
C LYS A 99 1.13 22.09 -9.38
N GLY A 100 0.38 22.80 -10.22
CA GLY A 100 -0.35 22.20 -11.33
C GLY A 100 0.56 21.48 -12.34
N LEU A 101 1.72 22.06 -12.66
CA LEU A 101 2.71 21.42 -13.53
C LEU A 101 3.33 20.17 -12.89
N LEU A 102 3.56 20.19 -11.57
CA LEU A 102 4.01 19.02 -10.82
C LEU A 102 2.97 17.89 -10.84
N ASP A 103 1.70 18.22 -10.56
CA ASP A 103 0.58 17.28 -10.62
C ASP A 103 0.44 16.69 -12.04
N GLU A 104 0.54 17.52 -13.09
CA GLU A 104 0.43 17.08 -14.47
C GLU A 104 1.58 16.16 -14.89
N LYS A 105 2.83 16.46 -14.51
CA LYS A 105 3.98 15.65 -14.92
C LYS A 105 4.02 14.30 -14.21
N LEU A 106 3.72 14.26 -12.92
CA LEU A 106 3.89 13.05 -12.11
C LEU A 106 2.60 12.23 -11.96
N PHE A 107 1.45 12.90 -11.97
CA PHE A 107 0.16 12.32 -11.56
C PHE A 107 -1.02 12.73 -12.43
N ASN A 108 -0.80 12.97 -13.74
CA ASN A 108 -1.88 13.32 -14.69
C ASN A 108 -3.08 12.36 -14.68
N TRP A 109 -2.88 11.11 -14.29
CA TRP A 109 -3.90 10.07 -14.21
C TRP A 109 -4.89 10.24 -13.05
N ILE A 110 -4.65 11.16 -12.11
CA ILE A 110 -5.61 11.50 -11.05
C ILE A 110 -6.84 12.23 -11.63
N GLN A 111 -6.63 13.00 -12.70
CA GLN A 111 -7.70 13.68 -13.44
C GLN A 111 -8.33 12.73 -14.48
N PRO A 112 -9.65 12.81 -14.73
CA PRO A 112 -10.60 13.78 -14.17
C PRO A 112 -11.30 13.33 -12.87
N SER A 113 -10.90 12.17 -12.30
CA SER A 113 -11.59 11.57 -11.15
C SER A 113 -11.58 12.44 -9.90
N TYR A 114 -10.49 13.18 -9.69
CA TYR A 114 -10.34 14.16 -8.61
C TYR A 114 -9.85 15.49 -9.17
N LEU A 115 -10.27 16.60 -8.55
CA LEU A 115 -9.93 17.95 -9.02
C LEU A 115 -8.45 18.31 -8.81
N SER A 116 -7.75 17.61 -7.92
CA SER A 116 -6.31 17.75 -7.68
C SER A 116 -5.79 16.59 -6.83
N THR A 117 -4.47 16.50 -6.67
CA THR A 117 -3.85 15.60 -5.69
C THR A 117 -4.31 15.87 -4.25
N ILE A 118 -4.59 17.13 -3.89
CA ILE A 118 -5.09 17.52 -2.57
C ILE A 118 -6.54 17.08 -2.37
N ASP A 119 -7.38 17.24 -3.39
CA ASP A 119 -8.76 16.76 -3.40
C ASP A 119 -8.81 15.23 -3.24
N PHE A 120 -7.93 14.52 -3.94
CA PHE A 120 -7.81 13.07 -3.79
C PHE A 120 -7.38 12.67 -2.37
N GLN A 121 -6.33 13.29 -1.83
CA GLN A 121 -5.89 13.01 -0.46
C GLN A 121 -7.02 13.23 0.57
N ASN A 122 -7.81 14.29 0.40
CA ASN A 122 -8.89 14.63 1.33
C ASN A 122 -10.11 13.70 1.22
N SER A 123 -10.23 12.91 0.15
CA SER A 123 -11.38 12.04 -0.07
C SER A 123 -11.38 10.80 0.84
N PHE A 124 -10.22 10.39 1.36
CA PHE A 124 -10.11 9.20 2.20
C PHE A 124 -10.79 9.39 3.56
N GLN A 125 -11.42 8.34 4.08
CA GLN A 125 -12.09 8.39 5.38
C GLN A 125 -12.19 7.01 6.05
N GLY A 126 -12.20 7.00 7.37
CA GLY A 126 -12.42 5.78 8.14
C GLY A 126 -11.25 4.78 8.13
N THR A 127 -11.53 3.58 8.58
CA THR A 127 -10.56 2.48 8.73
C THR A 127 -11.09 1.26 8.00
N GLY A 128 -10.26 0.56 7.26
CA GLY A 128 -10.69 -0.61 6.51
C GLY A 128 -9.56 -1.52 6.03
N ILE A 129 -9.94 -2.72 5.63
CA ILE A 129 -9.05 -3.73 5.07
C ILE A 129 -9.24 -3.75 3.55
N VAL A 130 -8.14 -3.71 2.82
CA VAL A 130 -8.08 -3.77 1.37
C VAL A 130 -7.56 -5.14 0.97
N LEU A 131 -8.29 -5.84 0.10
CA LEU A 131 -7.93 -7.20 -0.30
C LEU A 131 -7.90 -7.29 -1.83
N CYS A 132 -6.77 -7.73 -2.37
CA CYS A 132 -6.61 -7.96 -3.80
C CYS A 132 -6.83 -9.44 -4.11
N VAL A 133 -7.80 -9.75 -4.99
CA VAL A 133 -8.22 -11.12 -5.28
C VAL A 133 -8.08 -11.42 -6.76
N TYR A 134 -7.45 -12.54 -7.04
CA TYR A 134 -7.52 -13.21 -8.33
C TYR A 134 -8.38 -14.46 -8.19
N ASP A 135 -8.97 -14.94 -9.29
CA ASP A 135 -9.86 -16.11 -9.27
C ASP A 135 -9.24 -17.32 -8.56
N ALA A 136 -7.95 -17.59 -8.81
CA ALA A 136 -7.22 -18.68 -8.17
C ALA A 136 -7.10 -18.56 -6.64
N TYR A 137 -7.27 -17.36 -6.09
CA TYR A 137 -7.16 -17.05 -4.66
C TYR A 137 -8.51 -16.67 -4.03
N ALA A 138 -9.62 -16.72 -4.77
CA ALA A 138 -10.93 -16.30 -4.28
C ALA A 138 -11.38 -17.10 -3.04
N LYS A 139 -11.17 -18.43 -3.03
CA LYS A 139 -11.49 -19.28 -1.87
C LYS A 139 -10.67 -18.90 -0.63
N LEU A 140 -9.40 -18.56 -0.81
CA LEU A 140 -8.51 -18.10 0.27
C LEU A 140 -8.99 -16.75 0.80
N ALA A 141 -9.32 -15.80 -0.07
CA ALA A 141 -9.85 -14.50 0.31
C ALA A 141 -11.15 -14.61 1.12
N VAL A 142 -12.11 -15.43 0.67
CA VAL A 142 -13.35 -15.70 1.41
C VAL A 142 -13.04 -16.30 2.78
N SER A 143 -12.12 -17.26 2.83
CA SER A 143 -11.68 -17.86 4.09
C SER A 143 -11.12 -16.83 5.05
N THR A 144 -10.19 -15.99 4.59
CA THR A 144 -9.55 -14.93 5.38
C THR A 144 -10.58 -13.94 5.92
N MET A 145 -11.50 -13.46 5.07
CA MET A 145 -12.58 -12.56 5.49
C MET A 145 -13.50 -13.22 6.53
N GLN A 146 -13.87 -14.48 6.34
CA GLN A 146 -14.73 -15.21 7.26
C GLN A 146 -14.03 -15.47 8.60
N MET A 147 -12.73 -15.77 8.61
CA MET A 147 -11.95 -15.91 9.85
C MET A 147 -11.90 -14.59 10.63
N ILE A 148 -11.62 -13.47 9.96
CA ILE A 148 -11.63 -12.14 10.58
C ILE A 148 -13.01 -11.82 11.19
N ARG A 149 -14.10 -12.14 10.48
CA ARG A 149 -15.47 -11.84 10.94
C ARG A 149 -15.97 -12.80 12.02
N LYS A 150 -15.77 -14.10 11.85
CA LYS A 150 -16.39 -15.14 12.69
C LYS A 150 -15.51 -15.58 13.84
N VAL A 151 -14.19 -15.63 13.67
CA VAL A 151 -13.26 -16.08 14.71
C VAL A 151 -12.83 -14.86 15.55
N HIS A 152 -12.30 -13.82 14.90
CA HIS A 152 -11.81 -12.61 15.59
C HIS A 152 -12.92 -11.63 15.99
N LYS A 153 -14.15 -11.81 15.49
CA LYS A 153 -15.29 -10.89 15.70
C LYS A 153 -14.99 -9.44 15.31
N CYS A 154 -14.03 -9.24 14.41
CA CYS A 154 -13.60 -7.93 13.93
C CYS A 154 -14.60 -7.42 12.88
N ASN A 155 -15.04 -6.16 13.01
CA ASN A 155 -16.04 -5.55 12.12
C ASN A 155 -15.46 -4.51 11.15
N ILE A 156 -14.13 -4.34 11.12
CA ILE A 156 -13.46 -3.41 10.18
C ILE A 156 -13.90 -3.72 8.74
N PRO A 157 -14.47 -2.76 7.98
CA PRO A 157 -15.00 -3.00 6.64
C PRO A 157 -13.92 -3.47 5.66
N PHE A 158 -14.34 -4.23 4.64
CA PHE A 158 -13.48 -4.67 3.54
C PHE A 158 -13.83 -3.92 2.27
N GLU A 159 -12.80 -3.57 1.49
CA GLU A 159 -12.93 -3.31 0.06
C GLU A 159 -12.12 -4.35 -0.71
N VAL A 160 -12.80 -5.10 -1.57
CA VAL A 160 -12.20 -6.18 -2.36
C VAL A 160 -12.00 -5.69 -3.79
N PHE A 161 -10.74 -5.69 -4.21
CA PHE A 161 -10.32 -5.36 -5.56
C PHE A 161 -9.99 -6.66 -6.28
N TYR A 162 -10.52 -6.84 -7.49
CA TYR A 162 -10.18 -7.98 -8.33
C TYR A 162 -9.86 -7.50 -9.74
N ILE A 163 -9.12 -8.33 -10.48
CA ILE A 163 -8.81 -8.05 -11.88
C ILE A 163 -9.69 -8.96 -12.74
N GLY A 164 -10.63 -8.36 -13.45
CA GLY A 164 -11.50 -9.03 -14.39
C GLY A 164 -10.85 -9.23 -15.77
N ASN A 165 -11.49 -10.10 -16.55
CA ASN A 165 -11.14 -10.33 -17.95
C ASN A 165 -11.36 -9.03 -18.76
N GLY A 166 -10.27 -8.33 -19.06
CA GLY A 166 -10.27 -7.09 -19.83
C GLY A 166 -9.63 -5.88 -19.13
N ASP A 167 -9.30 -5.97 -17.83
CA ASP A 167 -8.75 -4.82 -17.10
C ASP A 167 -7.24 -4.64 -17.38
N LEU A 168 -6.46 -5.73 -17.27
CA LEU A 168 -5.01 -5.74 -17.45
C LEU A 168 -4.56 -6.94 -18.30
N SER A 169 -3.44 -6.83 -19.01
CA SER A 169 -2.80 -7.98 -19.68
C SER A 169 -2.36 -9.03 -18.65
N GLU A 170 -2.24 -10.30 -19.04
CA GLU A 170 -1.82 -11.39 -18.14
C GLU A 170 -0.48 -11.11 -17.42
N GLU A 171 0.43 -10.38 -18.06
CA GLU A 171 1.68 -9.92 -17.47
C GLU A 171 1.41 -8.90 -16.34
N ASN A 172 0.52 -7.94 -16.59
CA ASN A 172 0.17 -6.88 -15.66
C ASN A 172 -0.66 -7.38 -14.47
N GLN A 173 -1.33 -8.51 -14.64
CA GLN A 173 -2.20 -9.10 -13.63
C GLN A 173 -1.46 -9.69 -12.43
N LYS A 174 -0.16 -10.00 -12.48
CA LYS A 174 0.38 -10.93 -11.47
C LYS A 174 0.73 -10.28 -10.12
N TRP A 175 1.10 -8.99 -10.06
CA TRP A 175 1.66 -8.41 -8.82
C TRP A 175 1.40 -6.90 -8.60
N ALA A 176 1.11 -6.14 -9.64
CA ALA A 176 1.14 -4.68 -9.55
C ALA A 176 -0.08 -4.05 -8.85
N ILE A 177 -1.18 -4.79 -8.66
CA ILE A 177 -2.45 -4.19 -8.23
C ILE A 177 -2.45 -3.71 -6.78
N LYS A 178 -1.67 -4.33 -5.89
CA LYS A 178 -1.72 -4.10 -4.45
C LYS A 178 -1.60 -2.61 -4.07
N PRO A 179 -0.55 -1.88 -4.51
CA PRO A 179 -0.46 -0.44 -4.29
C PRO A 179 -1.65 0.36 -4.86
N PHE A 180 -2.12 0.02 -6.07
CA PHE A 180 -3.23 0.72 -6.71
C PHE A 180 -4.56 0.47 -6.01
N ALA A 181 -4.82 -0.76 -5.53
CA ALA A 181 -5.99 -1.08 -4.73
C ALA A 181 -5.96 -0.34 -3.39
N MET A 182 -4.81 -0.29 -2.72
CA MET A 182 -4.66 0.48 -1.49
C MET A 182 -4.90 1.97 -1.74
N LEU A 183 -4.33 2.53 -2.80
CA LEU A 183 -4.54 3.93 -3.20
C LEU A 183 -6.00 4.22 -3.55
N ALA A 184 -6.64 3.36 -4.36
CA ALA A 184 -8.01 3.53 -4.84
C ALA A 184 -9.08 3.29 -3.76
N SER A 185 -8.75 2.58 -2.68
CA SER A 185 -9.71 2.32 -1.61
C SER A 185 -10.25 3.60 -0.97
N SER A 186 -11.41 3.55 -0.31
CA SER A 186 -11.94 4.75 0.36
C SER A 186 -11.29 5.04 1.72
N PHE A 187 -10.57 4.08 2.30
CA PHE A 187 -10.13 4.15 3.69
C PHE A 187 -8.98 5.13 3.94
N GLU A 188 -9.10 5.94 4.99
CA GLU A 188 -7.97 6.76 5.48
C GLU A 188 -6.92 5.88 6.15
N ASN A 189 -7.31 5.02 7.09
CA ASN A 189 -6.44 4.02 7.70
C ASN A 189 -6.67 2.68 6.98
N ALA A 190 -5.83 2.38 6.01
CA ALA A 190 -5.97 1.18 5.18
C ALA A 190 -4.98 0.10 5.63
N MET A 191 -5.48 -1.14 5.75
CA MET A 191 -4.66 -2.35 5.88
C MET A 191 -4.81 -3.18 4.62
N LEU A 192 -3.80 -3.21 3.77
CA LEU A 192 -3.73 -4.13 2.65
C LEU A 192 -3.32 -5.52 3.18
N ILE A 193 -4.03 -6.58 2.78
CA ILE A 193 -3.67 -7.96 3.12
C ILE A 193 -3.67 -8.87 1.89
N ASP A 194 -2.80 -9.87 1.90
CA ASP A 194 -2.84 -10.99 0.96
C ASP A 194 -4.05 -11.90 1.24
N ALA A 195 -4.55 -12.57 0.19
CA ALA A 195 -5.70 -13.44 0.28
C ALA A 195 -5.49 -14.65 1.20
N ASP A 196 -4.24 -15.06 1.44
CA ASP A 196 -3.84 -16.21 2.27
C ASP A 196 -3.23 -15.81 3.62
N VAL A 197 -3.47 -14.58 4.08
CA VAL A 197 -3.15 -14.17 5.45
C VAL A 197 -4.10 -14.82 6.45
N VAL A 198 -3.55 -15.35 7.52
CA VAL A 198 -4.32 -15.82 8.67
C VAL A 198 -3.87 -15.05 9.90
N PHE A 199 -4.78 -14.31 10.50
CA PHE A 199 -4.54 -13.60 11.75
C PHE A 199 -4.64 -14.55 12.95
N LEU A 200 -3.67 -14.47 13.85
CA LEU A 200 -3.64 -15.19 15.13
C LEU A 200 -4.16 -14.33 16.28
N GLN A 201 -4.12 -13.01 16.12
CA GLN A 201 -4.76 -12.03 17.00
C GLN A 201 -5.70 -11.13 16.19
N SER A 202 -6.61 -10.41 16.86
CA SER A 202 -7.51 -9.50 16.14
C SER A 202 -6.72 -8.46 15.33
N PRO A 203 -7.01 -8.29 14.02
CA PRO A 203 -6.30 -7.30 13.18
C PRO A 203 -6.54 -5.85 13.63
N GLU A 204 -7.57 -5.57 14.45
CA GLU A 204 -7.81 -4.27 15.06
C GLU A 204 -6.60 -3.78 15.87
N LEU A 205 -5.86 -4.70 16.49
CA LEU A 205 -4.70 -4.40 17.32
C LEU A 205 -3.59 -3.69 16.54
N LEU A 206 -3.46 -3.95 15.23
CA LEU A 206 -2.45 -3.32 14.39
C LEU A 206 -2.71 -1.83 14.19
N PHE A 207 -3.97 -1.42 14.06
CA PHE A 207 -4.35 -0.01 13.96
C PHE A 207 -4.20 0.76 15.27
N SER A 208 -4.26 0.06 16.41
CA SER A 208 -4.01 0.64 17.73
C SER A 208 -2.57 0.50 18.21
N SER A 209 -1.70 -0.18 17.46
CA SER A 209 -0.30 -0.40 17.83
C SER A 209 0.44 0.93 17.96
N LYS A 210 1.39 1.00 18.89
CA LYS A 210 2.20 2.21 19.08
C LYS A 210 2.97 2.52 17.80
N LEU A 211 3.52 1.49 17.15
CA LEU A 211 4.27 1.62 15.90
C LEU A 211 3.45 2.31 14.81
N TYR A 212 2.19 1.88 14.60
CA TYR A 212 1.31 2.48 13.60
C TYR A 212 0.86 3.89 14.00
N LEU A 213 0.50 4.13 15.26
CA LEU A 213 0.02 5.44 15.71
C LEU A 213 1.11 6.52 15.61
N GLU A 214 2.37 6.18 15.86
CA GLU A 214 3.50 7.12 15.77
C GLU A 214 3.96 7.36 14.33
N ASN A 215 3.97 6.32 13.50
CA ASN A 215 4.59 6.40 12.18
C ASN A 215 3.59 6.52 11.04
N LYS A 216 2.33 6.12 11.25
CA LYS A 216 1.24 6.13 10.27
C LYS A 216 1.45 5.22 9.06
N ALA A 217 2.51 4.43 9.08
CA ALA A 217 2.75 3.30 8.20
C ALA A 217 3.49 2.21 8.98
N LEU A 218 3.04 0.96 8.83
CA LEU A 218 3.63 -0.21 9.50
C LEU A 218 3.87 -1.31 8.47
N PHE A 219 5.12 -1.76 8.39
CA PHE A 219 5.63 -2.78 7.48
C PHE A 219 6.26 -3.94 8.27
N TYR A 220 6.43 -5.08 7.60
CA TYR A 220 7.00 -6.28 8.20
C TYR A 220 8.23 -6.75 7.41
N HIS A 221 9.14 -7.42 8.11
CA HIS A 221 10.37 -7.95 7.52
C HIS A 221 10.13 -9.29 6.82
N ASP A 222 10.66 -9.48 5.60
CA ASP A 222 10.76 -10.83 5.00
C ASP A 222 11.99 -11.56 5.59
N ARG A 223 12.12 -12.85 5.32
CA ARG A 223 13.16 -13.74 5.83
C ARG A 223 14.55 -13.21 5.50
N SER A 224 15.49 -13.40 6.41
CA SER A 224 16.92 -13.18 6.16
C SER A 224 17.49 -14.26 5.24
N LEU A 225 17.15 -14.18 3.95
CA LEU A 225 17.49 -15.12 2.90
C LEU A 225 18.23 -14.42 1.77
N PHE A 226 19.30 -15.07 1.30
CA PHE A 226 20.14 -14.63 0.18
C PHE A 226 20.78 -13.25 0.42
N LYS A 227 21.63 -12.84 -0.53
CA LYS A 227 22.20 -11.49 -0.55
C LYS A 227 21.60 -10.73 -1.72
N ALA A 228 21.27 -9.46 -1.51
CA ALA A 228 20.89 -8.58 -2.60
C ALA A 228 22.02 -8.48 -3.64
N LYS A 229 21.65 -8.42 -4.92
CA LYS A 229 22.61 -8.18 -6.00
C LYS A 229 23.13 -6.74 -5.89
N GLN A 230 24.41 -6.51 -6.20
CA GLN A 230 24.97 -5.16 -6.21
C GLN A 230 24.17 -4.20 -7.11
N ALA A 231 23.73 -4.67 -8.29
CA ALA A 231 22.89 -3.91 -9.20
C ALA A 231 21.57 -3.46 -8.55
N THR A 232 20.95 -4.28 -7.70
CA THR A 232 19.75 -3.89 -6.93
C THR A 232 20.08 -2.81 -5.92
N LEU A 233 21.20 -2.92 -5.18
CA LEU A 233 21.61 -1.90 -4.22
C LEU A 233 21.92 -0.56 -4.88
N ASP A 234 22.57 -0.58 -6.05
CA ASP A 234 22.89 0.63 -6.81
C ASP A 234 21.64 1.27 -7.40
N TRP A 235 20.69 0.45 -7.88
CA TRP A 235 19.39 0.92 -8.34
C TRP A 235 18.60 1.62 -7.23
N VAL A 236 18.53 1.02 -6.03
CA VAL A 236 17.89 1.66 -4.87
C VAL A 236 18.57 2.97 -4.52
N ARG A 237 19.92 3.00 -4.46
CA ARG A 237 20.70 4.23 -4.18
C ARG A 237 20.47 5.36 -5.18
N ASN A 238 20.02 5.06 -6.40
CA ASN A 238 19.71 6.10 -7.39
C ASN A 238 18.39 6.81 -7.12
N ILE A 239 17.45 6.16 -6.44
CA ILE A 239 16.14 6.73 -6.11
C ILE A 239 16.21 7.49 -4.78
N LEU A 240 17.00 6.97 -3.83
CA LEU A 240 17.08 7.49 -2.48
C LEU A 240 17.88 8.81 -2.38
N PRO A 241 17.55 9.67 -1.41
CA PRO A 241 18.31 10.89 -1.14
C PRO A 241 19.76 10.56 -0.76
N LYS A 242 20.69 11.42 -1.16
CA LYS A 242 22.13 11.30 -0.87
C LYS A 242 22.57 12.40 0.11
N PRO A 243 23.37 12.08 1.14
CA PRO A 243 23.79 10.73 1.56
C PRO A 243 22.60 9.92 2.12
N LEU A 244 22.71 8.59 2.09
CA LEU A 244 21.72 7.71 2.70
C LEU A 244 21.62 7.99 4.20
N ALA A 245 20.40 8.03 4.71
CA ALA A 245 20.15 8.20 6.13
C ALA A 245 20.72 7.00 6.94
N PRO A 246 21.19 7.21 8.18
CA PRO A 246 21.80 6.12 8.97
C PRO A 246 20.88 4.91 9.20
N ASN A 247 19.59 5.14 9.41
CA ASN A 247 18.58 4.08 9.54
C ASN A 247 18.47 3.25 8.26
N VAL A 248 18.53 3.88 7.09
CA VAL A 248 18.52 3.21 5.78
C VAL A 248 19.77 2.38 5.58
N ASN A 249 20.95 2.94 5.89
CA ASN A 249 22.21 2.20 5.81
C ASN A 249 22.25 0.98 6.74
N ASN A 250 21.46 0.97 7.81
CA ASN A 250 21.36 -0.15 8.76
C ASN A 250 20.35 -1.22 8.34
N LEU A 251 19.59 -1.04 7.25
CA LEU A 251 18.67 -2.06 6.74
C LEU A 251 19.43 -3.33 6.36
N ARG A 252 18.78 -4.48 6.53
CA ARG A 252 19.37 -5.81 6.31
C ARG A 252 19.84 -6.00 4.86
N ILE A 253 19.12 -5.43 3.90
CA ILE A 253 19.41 -5.50 2.47
C ILE A 253 20.78 -4.86 2.13
N PHE A 254 21.12 -3.73 2.77
CA PHE A 254 22.42 -3.05 2.58
C PHE A 254 23.58 -3.71 3.34
N ASN A 255 23.26 -4.56 4.31
CA ASN A 255 24.24 -5.24 5.18
C ASN A 255 24.39 -6.73 4.86
N GLU A 256 24.05 -7.13 3.62
CA GLU A 256 24.18 -8.50 3.09
C GLU A 256 23.46 -9.57 3.91
N LYS A 257 22.40 -9.19 4.64
CA LYS A 257 21.63 -10.11 5.49
C LYS A 257 20.42 -10.70 4.75
N THR A 258 19.92 -10.02 3.72
CA THR A 258 18.77 -10.47 2.94
C THR A 258 18.83 -9.93 1.50
N ALA A 259 18.18 -10.62 0.57
CA ALA A 259 17.81 -10.07 -0.73
C ALA A 259 16.46 -9.33 -0.70
N HIS A 260 15.64 -9.54 0.33
CA HIS A 260 14.30 -8.98 0.49
C HIS A 260 14.15 -8.40 1.90
N GLU A 261 14.01 -7.08 2.00
CA GLU A 261 13.87 -6.40 3.30
C GLU A 261 12.46 -6.58 3.86
N MET A 262 11.44 -6.56 2.98
CA MET A 262 10.05 -6.37 3.37
C MET A 262 9.14 -7.50 2.92
N GLU A 263 8.21 -7.89 3.78
CA GLU A 263 7.03 -8.68 3.45
C GLU A 263 5.82 -7.75 3.28
N SER A 264 5.08 -7.94 2.18
CA SER A 264 3.88 -7.15 1.82
C SER A 264 2.56 -7.88 2.09
N GLY A 265 2.60 -9.06 2.71
CA GLY A 265 1.41 -9.82 3.06
C GLY A 265 0.43 -9.05 3.94
N VAL A 266 0.93 -8.15 4.80
CA VAL A 266 0.13 -7.17 5.56
C VAL A 266 0.86 -5.82 5.52
N VAL A 267 0.18 -4.78 5.05
CA VAL A 267 0.73 -3.41 4.96
C VAL A 267 -0.30 -2.43 5.51
N LEU A 268 0.08 -1.61 6.50
CA LEU A 268 -0.79 -0.57 7.03
C LEU A 268 -0.28 0.81 6.63
N ILE A 269 -1.16 1.68 6.14
CA ILE A 269 -0.85 3.07 5.80
C ILE A 269 -2.05 3.95 6.15
N ASN A 270 -1.82 5.06 6.87
CA ASN A 270 -2.74 6.19 6.87
C ASN A 270 -2.51 7.00 5.59
N LYS A 271 -3.45 6.92 4.65
CA LYS A 271 -3.30 7.46 3.31
C LYS A 271 -3.41 8.99 3.24
N LYS A 272 -3.91 9.65 4.29
CA LYS A 272 -3.84 11.12 4.41
C LYS A 272 -2.47 11.56 4.88
N GLU A 273 -1.95 10.97 5.94
CA GLU A 273 -0.67 11.38 6.53
C GLU A 273 0.56 10.87 5.74
N ARG A 274 0.37 9.84 4.92
CA ARG A 274 1.41 9.21 4.08
C ARG A 274 1.03 9.14 2.60
N PHE A 275 0.37 10.19 2.13
CA PHE A 275 -0.20 10.24 0.78
C PHE A 275 0.87 10.21 -0.30
N VAL A 276 1.94 11.01 -0.15
CA VAL A 276 2.96 11.14 -1.19
C VAL A 276 3.81 9.88 -1.26
N GLY A 277 4.06 9.22 -0.13
CA GLY A 277 4.66 7.90 -0.07
C GLY A 277 3.85 6.90 -0.87
N LEU A 278 2.54 6.80 -0.61
CA LEU A 278 1.66 5.88 -1.35
C LEU A 278 1.56 6.19 -2.86
N LEU A 279 1.58 7.47 -3.24
CA LEU A 279 1.69 7.88 -4.65
C LEU A 279 3.02 7.43 -5.28
N ALA A 280 4.13 7.56 -4.56
CA ALA A 280 5.44 7.11 -5.01
C ALA A 280 5.52 5.57 -5.12
N VAL A 281 4.92 4.82 -4.19
CA VAL A 281 4.76 3.35 -4.31
C VAL A 281 4.02 3.02 -5.61
N SER A 282 2.93 3.74 -5.88
CA SER A 282 2.12 3.55 -7.09
C SER A 282 2.90 3.85 -8.37
N ILE A 283 3.80 4.85 -8.36
CA ILE A 283 4.70 5.13 -9.49
C ILE A 283 5.68 3.96 -9.72
N LEU A 284 6.32 3.45 -8.66
CA LEU A 284 7.28 2.34 -8.79
C LEU A 284 6.63 1.04 -9.28
N ASN A 285 5.31 0.88 -9.09
CA ASN A 285 4.53 -0.26 -9.59
C ASN A 285 3.73 0.07 -10.87
N GLY A 286 3.82 1.31 -11.35
CA GLY A 286 3.16 1.80 -12.56
C GLY A 286 3.85 1.32 -13.81
N GLN A 287 3.11 1.29 -14.92
CA GLN A 287 3.55 0.75 -16.21
C GLN A 287 4.96 1.22 -16.64
N ILE A 288 5.31 2.47 -16.33
CA ILE A 288 6.58 3.09 -16.70
C ILE A 288 7.78 2.49 -15.96
N TYR A 289 7.67 2.28 -14.65
CA TYR A 289 8.81 1.87 -13.80
C TYR A 289 8.73 0.41 -13.34
N ARG A 290 7.55 -0.21 -13.39
CA ARG A 290 7.34 -1.56 -12.86
C ARG A 290 8.33 -2.59 -13.39
N GLN A 291 8.65 -2.54 -14.70
CA GLN A 291 9.62 -3.47 -15.27
C GLN A 291 10.99 -3.31 -14.58
N GLN A 292 11.48 -2.07 -14.47
CA GLN A 292 12.74 -1.78 -13.78
C GLN A 292 12.68 -2.19 -12.29
N SER A 293 11.58 -1.88 -11.59
CA SER A 293 11.39 -2.30 -10.20
C SER A 293 11.45 -3.83 -10.06
N TYR A 294 10.78 -4.57 -10.93
CA TYR A 294 10.64 -6.03 -10.82
C TYR A 294 11.84 -6.80 -11.40
N GLU A 295 12.72 -6.13 -12.15
CA GLU A 295 14.06 -6.66 -12.46
C GLU A 295 14.94 -6.74 -11.20
N HIS A 296 14.68 -5.88 -10.21
CA HIS A 296 15.45 -5.77 -8.97
C HIS A 296 14.75 -6.37 -7.74
N PHE A 297 13.41 -6.39 -7.73
CA PHE A 297 12.58 -6.80 -6.60
C PHE A 297 11.68 -7.99 -6.93
N HIS A 298 11.27 -8.71 -5.89
CA HIS A 298 10.26 -9.76 -6.02
C HIS A 298 8.85 -9.15 -5.95
N GLY A 299 8.43 -8.52 -7.04
CA GLY A 299 7.15 -7.83 -7.14
C GLY A 299 7.16 -6.49 -6.40
N ASP A 300 6.05 -6.18 -5.73
CA ASP A 300 5.79 -4.90 -5.07
C ASP A 300 6.51 -4.72 -3.71
N LYS A 301 6.95 -5.79 -3.06
CA LYS A 301 7.32 -5.77 -1.64
C LYS A 301 8.28 -4.66 -1.24
N GLU A 302 9.37 -4.50 -1.99
CA GLU A 302 10.41 -3.51 -1.66
C GLU A 302 10.02 -2.08 -2.09
N THR A 303 9.00 -1.92 -2.92
CA THR A 303 8.57 -0.60 -3.42
C THR A 303 7.97 0.28 -2.33
N PHE A 304 7.41 -0.32 -1.27
CA PHE A 304 6.81 0.41 -0.15
C PHE A 304 7.84 1.23 0.62
N TRP A 305 8.83 0.57 1.23
CA TRP A 305 9.84 1.26 2.02
C TRP A 305 10.75 2.14 1.15
N THR A 306 11.11 1.70 -0.07
CA THR A 306 11.96 2.50 -0.96
C THR A 306 11.30 3.79 -1.39
N ALA A 307 10.01 3.77 -1.73
CA ALA A 307 9.26 4.99 -2.03
C ALA A 307 9.15 5.92 -0.83
N PHE A 308 8.85 5.39 0.36
CA PHE A 308 8.74 6.18 1.59
C PHE A 308 10.06 6.86 1.94
N GLU A 309 11.19 6.14 1.84
CA GLU A 309 12.53 6.72 2.01
C GLU A 309 12.85 7.75 0.92
N ALA A 310 12.47 7.49 -0.34
CA ALA A 310 12.70 8.41 -1.45
C ALA A 310 12.04 9.78 -1.22
N VAL A 311 10.87 9.80 -0.57
CA VAL A 311 10.10 11.02 -0.28
C VAL A 311 10.17 11.48 1.18
N HIS A 312 11.02 10.88 2.01
CA HIS A 312 11.13 11.20 3.45
C HIS A 312 9.80 11.11 4.22
N GLU A 313 8.99 10.09 3.93
CA GLU A 313 7.80 9.80 4.74
C GLU A 313 8.10 8.73 5.79
N SER A 314 7.63 8.97 7.02
CA SER A 314 7.87 8.06 8.14
C SER A 314 7.09 6.76 7.98
N TYR A 315 7.73 5.67 8.37
CA TYR A 315 7.14 4.33 8.52
C TYR A 315 7.89 3.60 9.64
N ALA A 316 7.29 2.55 10.17
CA ALA A 316 7.97 1.61 11.05
C ALA A 316 8.01 0.23 10.40
N PHE A 317 9.16 -0.44 10.48
CA PHE A 317 9.18 -1.89 10.43
C PHE A 317 8.81 -2.45 11.81
N SER A 318 8.12 -3.60 11.84
CA SER A 318 8.01 -4.39 13.06
C SER A 318 9.42 -4.63 13.65
N PRO A 319 9.65 -4.40 14.95
CA PRO A 319 10.96 -4.56 15.56
C PRO A 319 11.42 -6.03 15.61
N HIS A 320 10.50 -6.97 15.35
CA HIS A 320 10.78 -8.39 15.35
C HIS A 320 10.86 -8.92 13.93
N LEU A 321 11.91 -9.71 13.69
CA LEU A 321 12.14 -10.41 12.44
C LEU A 321 11.15 -11.59 12.29
N PRO A 322 10.88 -12.07 11.07
CA PRO A 322 9.86 -13.08 10.84
C PRO A 322 10.27 -14.43 11.44
N GLY A 323 9.30 -15.32 11.52
CA GLY A 323 9.47 -16.69 11.96
C GLY A 323 8.74 -17.69 11.10
N ILE A 324 8.64 -18.90 11.59
CA ILE A 324 7.95 -20.00 10.93
C ILE A 324 7.09 -20.73 11.96
N THR A 325 5.96 -21.26 11.51
CA THR A 325 5.08 -22.11 12.31
C THR A 325 5.04 -23.54 11.74
N GLY A 326 4.88 -24.54 12.60
CA GLY A 326 4.74 -25.93 12.19
C GLY A 326 4.90 -26.90 13.35
N VAL A 327 5.54 -28.04 13.09
CA VAL A 327 5.93 -29.01 14.13
C VAL A 327 7.44 -28.98 14.24
N ALA A 328 7.96 -28.79 15.45
CA ALA A 328 9.40 -28.86 15.68
C ALA A 328 9.93 -30.27 15.42
N SER A 329 11.01 -30.37 14.65
CA SER A 329 11.68 -31.62 14.34
C SER A 329 13.20 -31.49 14.49
N GLN A 330 13.88 -32.63 14.60
CA GLN A 330 15.35 -32.70 14.59
C GLN A 330 15.82 -33.12 13.19
N SER A 331 16.69 -32.33 12.57
CA SER A 331 17.33 -32.67 11.30
C SER A 331 18.82 -32.37 11.40
N GLU A 332 19.67 -33.36 11.07
CA GLU A 332 21.13 -33.23 11.13
C GLU A 332 21.69 -32.75 12.49
N GLY A 333 20.97 -33.04 13.59
CA GLY A 333 21.35 -32.62 14.94
C GLY A 333 20.96 -31.18 15.30
N GLU A 334 20.21 -30.50 14.43
CA GLU A 334 19.67 -29.17 14.65
C GLU A 334 18.14 -29.23 14.78
N THR A 335 17.60 -28.42 15.69
CA THR A 335 16.15 -28.18 15.77
C THR A 335 15.72 -27.32 14.58
N GLU A 336 14.73 -27.79 13.83
CA GLU A 336 14.11 -27.06 12.72
C GLU A 336 12.58 -27.01 12.86
N ILE A 337 11.99 -25.97 12.26
CA ILE A 337 10.58 -25.95 11.87
C ILE A 337 10.53 -25.64 10.39
N CYS A 338 9.78 -26.44 9.65
CA CYS A 338 9.58 -26.30 8.21
C CYS A 338 8.11 -26.08 7.88
N GLY A 339 7.83 -25.14 6.99
CA GLY A 339 6.48 -24.87 6.55
C GLY A 339 6.42 -23.86 5.40
N MET A 340 5.21 -23.60 4.92
CA MET A 340 4.92 -22.47 4.03
C MET A 340 4.39 -21.26 4.82
N GLN A 341 4.02 -21.48 6.08
CA GLN A 341 3.37 -20.51 6.97
C GLN A 341 4.38 -19.57 7.61
N LEU A 342 4.73 -18.51 6.89
CA LEU A 342 5.65 -17.47 7.35
C LEU A 342 4.98 -16.67 8.48
N LEU A 343 5.58 -16.67 9.66
CA LEU A 343 5.06 -15.99 10.85
C LEU A 343 5.57 -14.57 10.98
N HIS A 344 4.69 -13.68 11.41
CA HIS A 344 5.03 -12.33 11.85
C HIS A 344 4.50 -12.08 13.25
N LEU A 345 5.28 -11.34 14.03
CA LEU A 345 5.01 -11.04 15.43
C LEU A 345 4.52 -9.60 15.60
N ASP A 346 3.76 -9.35 16.67
CA ASP A 346 3.42 -8.00 17.11
C ASP A 346 4.58 -7.33 17.86
N GLU A 347 4.39 -6.08 18.30
CA GLU A 347 5.41 -5.32 19.04
C GLU A 347 5.86 -5.98 20.36
N THR A 348 5.06 -6.89 20.91
CA THR A 348 5.34 -7.63 22.16
C THR A 348 6.03 -8.98 21.95
N LYS A 349 6.42 -9.31 20.70
CA LYS A 349 6.98 -10.62 20.29
C LYS A 349 5.95 -11.76 20.37
N THR A 350 4.65 -11.46 20.27
CA THR A 350 3.58 -12.46 20.23
C THR A 350 3.17 -12.78 18.78
N PRO A 351 2.90 -14.05 18.41
CA PRO A 351 2.40 -14.41 17.08
C PRO A 351 1.18 -13.58 16.67
N MET A 352 1.27 -12.85 15.55
CA MET A 352 0.23 -11.92 15.11
C MET A 352 -0.50 -12.41 13.86
N TRP A 353 0.25 -12.79 12.83
CA TRP A 353 -0.32 -13.27 11.56
C TRP A 353 0.66 -14.17 10.83
N ILE A 354 0.14 -15.09 10.03
CA ILE A 354 0.90 -15.95 9.12
C ILE A 354 0.51 -15.66 7.67
N ASN A 355 1.48 -15.72 6.75
CA ASN A 355 1.23 -15.78 5.31
C ASN A 355 1.32 -17.23 4.83
N GLY A 356 0.50 -17.63 3.85
CA GLY A 356 0.54 -18.97 3.26
C GLY A 356 -0.65 -19.88 3.63
N GLY A 357 -1.65 -19.36 4.33
CA GLY A 357 -2.91 -20.06 4.65
C GLY A 357 -2.77 -21.21 5.66
N LEU A 358 -3.88 -21.92 5.89
CA LEU A 358 -3.96 -23.03 6.86
C LEU A 358 -3.76 -24.42 6.26
N ALA A 359 -3.53 -24.52 4.95
CA ALA A 359 -3.27 -25.80 4.29
C ALA A 359 -1.78 -26.07 4.18
N GLN A 360 -1.39 -27.35 4.18
CA GLN A 360 0.02 -27.73 3.95
C GLN A 360 0.52 -27.24 2.59
N SER A 361 -0.33 -27.30 1.57
CA SER A 361 -0.14 -26.69 0.27
C SER A 361 -1.34 -25.82 -0.06
N LYS A 362 -1.11 -24.53 -0.30
CA LYS A 362 -2.15 -23.61 -0.77
C LYS A 362 -2.52 -23.79 -2.25
N TYR A 363 -1.77 -24.64 -2.97
CA TYR A 363 -1.98 -24.92 -4.39
C TYR A 363 -2.82 -26.18 -4.64
N ASP A 364 -3.27 -26.82 -3.56
CA ASP A 364 -4.05 -28.06 -3.59
C ASP A 364 -5.27 -27.89 -2.67
N ASP A 365 -6.45 -27.90 -3.28
CA ASP A 365 -7.74 -27.73 -2.61
C ASP A 365 -8.02 -28.89 -1.64
N ASP A 366 -7.47 -30.07 -1.90
CA ASP A 366 -7.60 -31.26 -1.05
C ASP A 366 -6.48 -31.37 0.00
N SER A 367 -5.55 -30.42 0.01
CA SER A 367 -4.43 -30.43 0.94
C SER A 367 -4.92 -30.37 2.39
N PRO A 368 -4.45 -31.26 3.28
CA PRO A 368 -4.85 -31.24 4.67
C PRO A 368 -4.39 -29.95 5.36
N LEU A 369 -4.99 -29.66 6.52
CA LEU A 369 -4.54 -28.58 7.36
C LEU A 369 -3.08 -28.79 7.80
N VAL A 370 -2.32 -27.71 7.91
CA VAL A 370 -1.00 -27.74 8.53
C VAL A 370 -1.13 -27.89 10.05
N ASP A 371 -0.24 -28.68 10.64
CA ASP A 371 -0.18 -28.86 12.10
C ASP A 371 0.63 -27.72 12.72
N LEU A 372 -0.07 -26.72 13.25
CA LEU A 372 0.50 -25.52 13.86
C LEU A 372 0.63 -25.69 15.38
N LYS A 373 1.70 -26.36 15.82
CA LYS A 373 1.95 -26.64 17.24
C LYS A 373 3.05 -25.77 17.83
N ASP A 374 4.07 -25.56 17.04
CA ASP A 374 5.31 -24.90 17.40
C ASP A 374 5.53 -23.69 16.51
N TRP A 375 6.22 -22.70 17.04
CA TRP A 375 6.72 -21.59 16.27
C TRP A 375 8.08 -21.14 16.78
N MET A 376 8.84 -20.51 15.90
CA MET A 376 10.08 -19.83 16.28
C MET A 376 10.36 -18.71 15.28
N SER A 377 11.10 -17.70 15.70
CA SER A 377 11.43 -16.53 14.90
C SER A 377 12.92 -16.31 14.83
N GLU A 378 13.37 -15.50 13.87
CA GLU A 378 14.75 -15.04 13.86
C GLU A 378 15.18 -14.44 15.21
N PRO A 379 16.46 -14.58 15.63
CA PRO A 379 17.61 -15.03 14.84
C PRO A 379 17.59 -16.54 14.53
N GLY A 380 18.28 -16.95 13.46
CA GLY A 380 18.36 -18.33 13.01
C GLY A 380 18.92 -18.40 11.59
N LYS A 381 18.89 -19.59 10.97
CA LYS A 381 19.30 -19.79 9.57
C LYS A 381 18.13 -20.30 8.74
N TRP A 382 17.83 -19.62 7.66
CA TRP A 382 16.81 -20.06 6.72
C TRP A 382 17.39 -20.98 5.64
N LYS A 383 16.64 -22.02 5.28
CA LYS A 383 16.88 -22.86 4.09
C LYS A 383 15.58 -22.98 3.31
N LEU A 384 15.63 -22.67 2.01
CA LEU A 384 14.52 -22.97 1.11
C LEU A 384 14.67 -24.40 0.57
N LYS A 385 13.60 -25.17 0.71
CA LYS A 385 13.43 -26.53 0.17
C LYS A 385 12.51 -26.47 -1.07
N PRO A 386 12.52 -27.50 -1.94
CA PRO A 386 11.59 -27.58 -3.08
C PRO A 386 10.12 -27.39 -2.66
N GLY A 387 9.28 -26.91 -3.59
CA GLY A 387 7.85 -26.68 -3.31
C GLY A 387 7.57 -25.43 -2.47
N ASN A 388 8.51 -24.48 -2.41
CA ASN A 388 8.39 -23.23 -1.63
C ASN A 388 8.27 -23.45 -0.11
N GLN A 389 8.76 -24.60 0.40
CA GLN A 389 8.86 -24.84 1.83
C GLN A 389 10.09 -24.11 2.37
N ALA A 390 9.91 -23.33 3.44
CA ALA A 390 10.99 -22.68 4.16
C ALA A 390 11.21 -23.39 5.49
N CYS A 391 12.47 -23.59 5.85
CA CYS A 391 12.86 -24.13 7.14
C CYS A 391 13.74 -23.13 7.86
N LEU A 392 13.44 -22.90 9.12
CA LEU A 392 14.31 -22.14 10.03
C LEU A 392 15.05 -23.15 10.90
N TYR A 393 16.34 -22.93 11.11
CA TYR A 393 17.23 -23.74 11.94
C TYR A 393 17.92 -22.86 12.97
N ASN A 394 18.46 -23.46 14.03
CA ASN A 394 19.35 -22.78 14.97
C ASN A 394 18.77 -21.47 15.53
N SER A 395 17.46 -21.43 15.66
CA SER A 395 16.74 -20.36 16.36
C SER A 395 16.78 -20.60 17.86
N GLU A 396 16.29 -19.65 18.65
CA GLU A 396 15.82 -19.92 20.02
C GLU A 396 14.91 -21.16 20.04
N GLU A 397 14.81 -21.82 21.20
CA GLU A 397 14.00 -23.03 21.35
C GLU A 397 12.57 -22.82 20.83
N PRO A 398 12.02 -23.76 20.04
CA PRO A 398 10.65 -23.70 19.57
C PRO A 398 9.67 -23.44 20.71
N MET A 399 8.84 -22.43 20.54
CA MET A 399 7.80 -22.06 21.47
C MET A 399 6.48 -22.72 21.08
N LYS A 400 5.69 -23.08 22.08
CA LYS A 400 4.30 -23.50 21.89
C LYS A 400 3.41 -22.27 21.74
N PHE A 401 2.34 -22.41 20.97
CA PHE A 401 1.25 -21.43 21.00
C PHE A 401 0.55 -21.45 22.36
N SER A 402 0.05 -20.29 22.81
CA SER A 402 -0.80 -20.23 24.00
C SER A 402 -2.12 -20.96 23.76
N ILE A 403 -2.85 -21.30 24.82
CA ILE A 403 -4.14 -21.97 24.72
C ILE A 403 -5.14 -21.13 23.91
N GLU A 404 -5.10 -19.81 24.08
CA GLU A 404 -5.93 -18.85 23.36
C GLU A 404 -5.61 -18.85 21.86
N LEU A 405 -4.32 -18.84 21.49
CA LEU A 405 -3.91 -18.88 20.09
C LEU A 405 -4.24 -20.23 19.44
N LEU A 406 -4.10 -21.34 20.18
CA LEU A 406 -4.49 -22.67 19.69
C LEU A 406 -6.01 -22.76 19.42
N ASP A 407 -6.84 -22.17 20.27
CA ASP A 407 -8.28 -22.08 20.07
C ASP A 407 -8.63 -21.26 18.80
N ILE A 408 -7.94 -20.14 18.57
CA ILE A 408 -8.07 -19.35 17.34
C ILE A 408 -7.66 -20.17 16.10
N ILE A 409 -6.53 -20.86 16.15
CA ILE A 409 -6.04 -21.72 15.06
C ILE A 409 -7.05 -22.83 14.76
N GLN A 410 -7.54 -23.51 15.78
CA GLN A 410 -8.50 -24.60 15.63
C GLN A 410 -9.80 -24.11 14.97
N LYS A 411 -10.42 -23.05 15.52
CA LYS A 411 -11.65 -22.46 14.97
C LYS A 411 -11.47 -21.97 13.54
N SER A 412 -10.30 -21.40 13.24
CA SER A 412 -9.95 -20.95 11.90
C SER A 412 -9.82 -22.14 10.93
N GLY A 413 -9.20 -23.24 11.36
CA GLY A 413 -9.08 -24.47 10.58
C GLY A 413 -10.42 -25.15 10.30
N GLU A 414 -11.29 -25.25 11.30
CA GLU A 414 -12.66 -25.79 11.15
C GLU A 414 -13.46 -24.97 10.13
N LEU A 415 -13.44 -23.64 10.27
CA LEU A 415 -14.11 -22.72 9.34
C LEU A 415 -13.52 -22.79 7.93
N TYR A 416 -12.20 -22.92 7.81
CA TYR A 416 -11.52 -23.08 6.52
C TYR A 416 -11.99 -24.33 5.77
N LEU A 417 -12.10 -25.46 6.47
CA LEU A 417 -12.59 -26.72 5.90
C LEU A 417 -14.08 -26.64 5.52
N GLU A 418 -14.91 -25.92 6.30
CA GLU A 418 -16.32 -25.68 5.97
C GLU A 418 -16.46 -24.89 4.65
N ILE A 419 -15.70 -23.80 4.53
CA ILE A 419 -15.72 -22.92 3.35
C ILE A 419 -15.24 -23.69 2.11
N ARG A 420 -14.14 -24.45 2.22
CA ARG A 420 -13.63 -25.29 1.13
C ARG A 420 -14.64 -26.29 0.59
N LYS A 421 -15.53 -26.83 1.43
CA LYS A 421 -16.58 -27.77 0.98
C LYS A 421 -17.74 -27.07 0.27
N SER A 422 -17.89 -25.76 0.48
CA SER A 422 -19.02 -24.97 -0.01
C SER A 422 -18.76 -24.30 -1.37
N TYR A 423 -17.51 -24.28 -1.84
CA TYR A 423 -17.04 -23.64 -3.08
C TYR A 423 -16.05 -24.54 -3.81
#